data_AF-A0A7C6S266-F1
#
_entry.id   AF-A0A7C6S266-F1
#
_cell.length_a   1.000
_cell.length_b   1.000
_cell.length_c   1.000
_cell.angle_alpha   90.00
_cell.angle_beta   90.00
_cell.angle_gamma   90.00
#
_symmetry.space_group_name_H-M   'P 1'
#
loop_
_entity.id
_entity.type
_entity.pdbx_description
1 polymer ?
#
loop_
_entity_poly.entity_id
_entity_poly.type
_entity_poly.pdbx_seq_one_letter_code
_entity_poly.pdbx_strand_id
1 'polypeptide(L)'
;MKKPALIIKELSIYKMPGFPNGMKSISSLANNINVIVGPNASGKSSTARIIQDMIWKQNIERIHLDSKLSIDNIMWNININNGAYTSQRNGVDDTLSFIPAYDESKRYFLALHELIREDDKNLAAEILQESIGGYNLDEAYETLNYRATTPTLGLNEYKKFEAKRKQVDAIEARQIELQREEKKLADLHERYEEAKAASKYKELYELLVDFLKAEKEYDTLKIEASSYPNEMSLLIGNEDDELARLEKRIEKSTQEIKTICSEIESKN
;
A
#
# COMPACT_ATOMS: atom_id res chain seq x y z
N MET A 1 -40.31 -18.93 -9.38
CA MET A 1 -39.92 -19.71 -8.18
C MET A 1 -39.22 -18.78 -7.21
N LYS A 2 -39.58 -18.81 -5.92
CA LYS A 2 -38.97 -17.96 -4.88
C LYS A 2 -37.54 -18.45 -4.66
N LYS A 3 -36.52 -17.59 -4.79
CA LYS A 3 -35.14 -17.97 -4.48
C LYS A 3 -35.05 -18.30 -2.98
N PRO A 4 -34.39 -19.39 -2.58
CA PRO A 4 -34.27 -19.75 -1.17
C PRO A 4 -33.45 -18.67 -0.43
N ALA A 5 -33.92 -18.27 0.75
CA ALA A 5 -33.22 -17.28 1.57
C ALA A 5 -32.00 -17.94 2.24
N LEU A 6 -30.85 -17.27 2.18
CA LEU A 6 -29.63 -17.65 2.89
C LEU A 6 -29.52 -16.81 4.16
N ILE A 7 -29.58 -17.45 5.32
CA ILE A 7 -29.55 -16.79 6.63
C ILE A 7 -28.31 -17.24 7.38
N ILE A 8 -27.45 -16.30 7.77
CA ILE A 8 -26.31 -16.59 8.65
C ILE A 8 -26.81 -16.64 10.08
N LYS A 9 -26.53 -17.73 10.81
CA LYS A 9 -26.96 -17.93 12.21
C LYS A 9 -25.84 -17.67 13.19
N GLU A 10 -24.65 -18.14 12.85
CA GLU A 10 -23.44 -18.00 13.66
C GLU A 10 -22.25 -17.73 12.75
N LEU A 11 -21.31 -16.90 13.24
CA LEU A 11 -20.08 -16.56 12.56
C LEU A 11 -18.95 -16.43 13.58
N SER A 12 -17.96 -17.31 13.51
CA SER A 12 -16.75 -17.31 14.32
C SER A 12 -15.56 -17.02 13.42
N ILE A 13 -14.94 -15.85 13.57
CA ILE A 13 -13.77 -15.46 12.76
C ILE A 13 -12.52 -15.62 13.63
N TYR A 14 -11.67 -16.58 13.31
CA TYR A 14 -10.43 -16.84 14.05
C TYR A 14 -9.23 -16.09 13.48
N LYS A 15 -9.25 -15.73 12.20
CA LYS A 15 -8.20 -14.94 11.56
C LYS A 15 -8.74 -14.18 10.36
N MET A 16 -8.32 -12.92 10.22
CA MET A 16 -8.55 -12.12 9.03
C MET A 16 -7.54 -10.98 8.87
N PRO A 17 -7.43 -10.35 7.68
CA PRO A 17 -6.62 -9.15 7.50
C PRO A 17 -6.98 -8.05 8.52
N GLY A 18 -5.96 -7.52 9.21
CA GLY A 18 -6.12 -6.54 10.28
C GLY A 18 -6.46 -7.12 11.66
N PHE A 19 -6.87 -8.39 11.74
CA PHE A 19 -7.18 -9.10 12.99
C PHE A 19 -6.56 -10.50 12.95
N PRO A 20 -5.24 -10.61 13.19
CA PRO A 20 -4.53 -11.89 13.10
C PRO A 20 -5.00 -12.93 14.14
N ASN A 21 -5.58 -12.45 15.25
CA ASN A 21 -6.15 -13.28 16.32
C ASN A 21 -7.68 -13.41 16.21
N GLY A 22 -8.28 -12.95 15.10
CA GLY A 22 -9.71 -13.05 14.86
C GLY A 22 -10.54 -12.04 15.65
N MET A 23 -11.82 -12.35 15.79
CA MET A 23 -12.83 -11.56 16.50
C MET A 23 -13.63 -12.46 17.44
N LYS A 24 -14.34 -11.83 18.38
CA LYS A 24 -15.34 -12.52 19.19
C LYS A 24 -16.39 -13.14 18.27
N SER A 25 -16.75 -14.40 18.55
CA SER A 25 -17.81 -15.10 17.82
C SER A 25 -19.13 -14.33 17.91
N ILE A 26 -19.82 -14.22 16.77
CA ILE A 26 -21.11 -13.60 16.62
C ILE A 26 -22.13 -14.73 16.57
N SER A 27 -22.90 -14.88 17.65
CA SER A 27 -23.98 -15.85 17.75
C SER A 27 -25.34 -15.17 17.69
N SER A 28 -26.37 -15.94 17.33
CA SER A 28 -27.77 -15.49 17.34
C SER A 28 -28.07 -14.32 16.40
N LEU A 29 -27.50 -14.35 15.18
CA LEU A 29 -27.86 -13.40 14.13
C LEU A 29 -29.35 -13.52 13.79
N ALA A 30 -30.03 -12.38 13.71
CA ALA A 30 -31.43 -12.29 13.33
C ALA A 30 -31.64 -12.68 11.86
N ASN A 31 -32.83 -13.17 11.52
CA ASN A 31 -33.16 -13.62 10.17
C ASN A 31 -33.21 -12.49 9.13
N ASN A 32 -33.47 -11.27 9.59
CA ASN A 32 -33.74 -10.12 8.72
C ASN A 32 -32.55 -9.15 8.78
N ILE A 33 -32.63 -8.15 9.65
CA ILE A 33 -31.66 -7.05 9.73
C ILE A 33 -30.80 -7.25 10.96
N ASN A 34 -29.49 -7.09 10.79
CA ASN A 34 -28.51 -7.12 11.87
C ASN A 34 -27.72 -5.81 11.84
N VAL A 35 -27.72 -5.06 12.94
CA VAL A 35 -26.98 -3.80 13.06
C VAL A 35 -25.72 -4.03 13.88
N ILE A 36 -24.55 -3.83 13.27
CA ILE A 36 -23.25 -3.99 13.94
C ILE A 36 -22.70 -2.61 14.28
N VAL A 37 -22.58 -2.32 15.57
CA VAL A 37 -22.07 -1.03 16.09
C VAL A 37 -20.73 -1.23 16.80
N GLY A 38 -19.85 -0.23 16.71
CA GLY A 38 -18.57 -0.25 17.40
C GLY A 38 -17.65 0.91 16.97
N PRO A 39 -16.54 1.15 17.67
CA PRO A 39 -15.55 2.17 17.33
C PRO A 39 -14.94 2.00 15.93
N ASN A 40 -14.27 3.02 15.41
CA ASN A 40 -13.48 2.87 14.19
C ASN A 40 -12.42 1.77 14.36
N ALA A 41 -12.11 1.07 13.27
CA ALA A 41 -11.22 -0.10 13.27
C ALA A 41 -11.64 -1.25 14.21
N SER A 42 -12.90 -1.33 14.66
CA SER A 42 -13.42 -2.46 15.45
C SER A 42 -13.77 -3.71 14.62
N GLY A 43 -13.53 -3.68 13.31
CA GLY A 43 -13.75 -4.82 12.42
C GLY A 43 -15.08 -4.84 11.67
N LYS A 44 -15.98 -3.85 11.84
CA LYS A 44 -17.31 -3.81 11.16
C LYS A 44 -17.25 -4.05 9.64
N SER A 45 -16.48 -3.22 8.93
CA SER A 45 -16.33 -3.33 7.48
C SER A 45 -15.61 -4.62 7.07
N SER A 46 -14.67 -5.09 7.89
CA SER A 46 -13.96 -6.35 7.67
C SER A 46 -14.88 -7.56 7.83
N THR A 47 -15.79 -7.57 8.81
CA THR A 47 -16.81 -8.60 8.98
C THR A 47 -17.72 -8.69 7.76
N ALA A 48 -18.23 -7.56 7.27
CA ALA A 48 -19.06 -7.53 6.08
C ALA A 48 -18.32 -8.06 4.84
N ARG A 49 -17.06 -7.67 4.65
CA ARG A 49 -16.21 -8.17 3.55
C ARG A 49 -15.98 -9.68 3.65
N ILE A 50 -15.72 -10.20 4.85
CA ILE A 50 -15.51 -11.64 5.06
C ILE A 50 -16.74 -12.47 4.76
N ILE A 51 -17.92 -11.96 5.10
CA ILE A 51 -19.17 -12.63 4.74
C ILE A 51 -19.26 -12.78 3.22
N GLN A 52 -18.86 -11.77 2.44
CA GLN A 52 -18.81 -11.89 0.98
C GLN A 52 -17.73 -12.87 0.52
N ASP A 53 -16.51 -12.75 1.04
CA ASP A 53 -15.40 -13.63 0.71
C ASP A 53 -15.76 -15.10 0.99
N MET A 54 -16.50 -15.38 2.07
CA MET A 54 -17.05 -16.70 2.40
C MET A 54 -18.11 -17.17 1.40
N ILE A 55 -19.08 -16.32 1.05
CA ILE A 55 -20.17 -16.68 0.14
C ILE A 55 -19.63 -16.95 -1.28
N TRP A 56 -18.74 -16.08 -1.79
CA TRP A 56 -18.22 -16.17 -3.16
C TRP A 56 -16.84 -16.83 -3.28
N LYS A 57 -16.31 -17.37 -2.18
CA LYS A 57 -15.02 -18.06 -2.10
C LYS A 57 -13.85 -17.21 -2.61
N GLN A 58 -13.86 -15.92 -2.27
CA GLN A 58 -12.81 -14.97 -2.64
C GLN A 58 -11.84 -14.73 -1.48
N ASN A 59 -10.57 -14.47 -1.77
CA ASN A 59 -9.54 -14.13 -0.77
C ASN A 59 -9.42 -15.13 0.41
N ILE A 60 -9.84 -16.38 0.22
CA ILE A 60 -9.99 -17.37 1.28
C ILE A 60 -8.66 -17.84 1.89
N GLU A 61 -7.53 -17.57 1.22
CA GLU A 61 -6.18 -17.88 1.70
C GLU A 61 -5.79 -17.16 2.99
N ARG A 62 -6.40 -15.99 3.25
CA ARG A 62 -6.03 -15.10 4.36
C ARG A 62 -7.03 -15.11 5.52
N ILE A 63 -8.04 -15.98 5.44
CA ILE A 63 -9.13 -16.05 6.42
C ILE A 63 -9.17 -17.43 7.09
N HIS A 64 -9.57 -17.42 8.36
CA HIS A 64 -9.93 -18.61 9.10
C HIS A 64 -11.25 -18.33 9.82
N LEU A 65 -12.31 -19.05 9.48
CA LEU A 65 -13.63 -18.89 10.07
C LEU A 65 -14.46 -20.17 10.07
N ASP A 66 -15.42 -20.22 10.99
CA ASP A 66 -16.55 -21.12 10.98
C ASP A 66 -17.85 -20.32 10.87
N SER A 67 -18.81 -20.81 10.10
CA SER A 67 -20.15 -20.24 10.04
C SER A 67 -21.22 -21.31 9.96
N LYS A 68 -22.35 -21.06 10.64
CA LYS A 68 -23.57 -21.82 10.46
C LYS A 68 -24.57 -20.99 9.67
N LEU A 69 -25.09 -21.56 8.61
CA LEU A 69 -26.08 -20.95 7.73
C LEU A 69 -27.36 -21.79 7.74
N SER A 70 -28.48 -21.16 7.39
CA SER A 70 -29.74 -21.83 7.10
C SER A 70 -30.18 -21.43 5.70
N ILE A 71 -30.40 -22.42 4.83
CA ILE A 71 -30.92 -22.25 3.48
C ILE A 71 -32.13 -23.15 3.34
N ASP A 72 -33.31 -22.57 3.10
CA ASP A 72 -34.58 -23.30 3.02
C ASP A 72 -34.82 -24.21 4.25
N ASN A 73 -34.55 -23.67 5.44
CA ASN A 73 -34.57 -24.37 6.74
C ASN A 73 -33.59 -25.55 6.89
N ILE A 74 -32.69 -25.77 5.93
CA ILE A 74 -31.62 -26.77 6.03
C ILE A 74 -30.38 -26.10 6.62
N MET A 75 -29.75 -26.76 7.60
CA MET A 75 -28.55 -26.26 8.24
C MET A 75 -27.31 -26.59 7.40
N TRP A 76 -26.48 -25.57 7.22
CA TRP A 76 -25.19 -25.67 6.55
C TRP A 76 -24.08 -25.23 7.49
N ASN A 77 -22.99 -25.97 7.49
CA ASN A 77 -21.75 -25.59 8.17
C ASN A 77 -20.72 -25.24 7.10
N ILE A 78 -20.13 -24.05 7.22
CA ILE A 78 -19.02 -23.60 6.38
C ILE A 78 -17.80 -23.46 7.27
N ASN A 79 -16.69 -24.08 6.86
CA ASN A 79 -15.39 -23.87 7.47
C ASN A 79 -14.42 -23.41 6.38
N ILE A 80 -13.68 -22.35 6.70
CA ILE A 80 -12.58 -21.87 5.86
C ILE A 80 -11.33 -21.85 6.71
N ASN A 81 -10.27 -22.50 6.24
CA ASN A 81 -8.99 -22.52 6.91
C ASN A 81 -7.87 -22.32 5.87
N ASN A 82 -7.31 -21.11 5.83
CA ASN A 82 -6.16 -20.75 5.00
C ASN A 82 -6.25 -21.27 3.55
N GLY A 83 -7.37 -21.00 2.88
CA GLY A 83 -7.59 -21.39 1.49
C GLY A 83 -8.37 -22.69 1.29
N ALA A 84 -8.46 -23.55 2.31
CA ALA A 84 -9.35 -24.69 2.27
C ALA A 84 -10.79 -24.25 2.58
N TYR A 85 -11.74 -24.55 1.70
CA TYR A 85 -13.16 -24.28 1.88
C TYR A 85 -13.93 -25.60 1.98
N THR A 86 -14.62 -25.82 3.09
CA THR A 86 -15.52 -26.96 3.26
C THR A 86 -16.93 -26.46 3.53
N SER A 87 -17.90 -27.14 2.92
CA SER A 87 -19.31 -26.89 3.13
C SER A 87 -20.02 -28.22 3.37
N GLN A 88 -20.86 -28.24 4.41
CA GLN A 88 -21.59 -29.44 4.80
C GLN A 88 -23.07 -29.12 4.93
N ARG A 89 -23.92 -29.94 4.29
CA ARG A 89 -25.37 -29.91 4.44
C ARG A 89 -25.77 -30.99 5.43
N ASN A 90 -26.35 -30.61 6.58
CA ASN A 90 -26.70 -31.53 7.66
C ASN A 90 -25.55 -32.49 8.07
N GLY A 91 -24.31 -32.00 8.03
CA GLY A 91 -23.12 -32.76 8.39
C GLY A 91 -22.53 -33.66 7.30
N VAL A 92 -23.08 -33.62 6.07
CA VAL A 92 -22.53 -34.33 4.90
C VAL A 92 -21.90 -33.31 3.96
N ASP A 93 -20.71 -33.59 3.46
CA ASP A 93 -20.01 -32.73 2.49
C ASP A 93 -20.90 -32.50 1.25
N ASP A 94 -21.16 -31.23 0.96
CA ASP A 94 -22.01 -30.82 -0.16
C ASP A 94 -21.60 -29.43 -0.61
N THR A 95 -21.93 -29.05 -1.84
CA THR A 95 -21.59 -27.75 -2.39
C THR A 95 -22.74 -26.77 -2.28
N LEU A 96 -22.44 -25.55 -1.82
CA LEU A 96 -23.42 -24.48 -1.64
C LEU A 96 -23.98 -24.04 -3.01
N SER A 97 -25.15 -24.57 -3.37
CA SER A 97 -25.67 -24.57 -4.75
C SER A 97 -26.78 -23.53 -5.02
N PHE A 98 -26.72 -22.32 -4.44
CA PHE A 98 -27.77 -21.29 -4.65
C PHE A 98 -27.24 -19.86 -4.57
N ILE A 99 -25.94 -19.68 -4.85
CA ILE A 99 -25.27 -18.39 -4.74
C ILE A 99 -25.23 -17.74 -6.14
N PRO A 100 -25.57 -16.44 -6.26
CA PRO A 100 -25.37 -15.68 -7.49
C PRO A 100 -23.92 -15.72 -7.99
N ALA A 101 -23.71 -15.49 -9.28
CA ALA A 101 -22.36 -15.35 -9.83
C ALA A 101 -21.58 -14.22 -9.11
N TYR A 102 -20.26 -14.34 -9.06
CA TYR A 102 -19.43 -13.35 -8.36
C TYR A 102 -19.56 -11.93 -8.92
N ASP A 103 -19.81 -11.77 -10.23
CA ASP A 103 -20.04 -10.47 -10.85
C ASP A 103 -21.28 -9.74 -10.28
N GLU A 104 -22.23 -10.50 -9.73
CA GLU A 104 -23.42 -9.95 -9.07
C GLU A 104 -23.16 -9.57 -7.60
N SER A 105 -22.02 -9.93 -7.02
CA SER A 105 -21.69 -9.68 -5.59
C SER A 105 -21.73 -8.21 -5.21
N LYS A 106 -21.41 -7.31 -6.14
CA LYS A 106 -21.45 -5.85 -5.93
C LYS A 106 -22.86 -5.35 -5.61
N ARG A 107 -23.91 -6.04 -6.07
CA ARG A 107 -25.31 -5.69 -5.76
C ARG A 107 -25.69 -5.99 -4.31
N TYR A 108 -24.89 -6.80 -3.62
CA TYR A 108 -25.11 -7.22 -2.23
C TYR A 108 -24.21 -6.48 -1.23
N PHE A 109 -23.39 -5.53 -1.70
CA PHE A 109 -22.55 -4.66 -0.87
C PHE A 109 -22.81 -3.21 -1.22
N LEU A 110 -23.83 -2.64 -0.56
CA LEU A 110 -24.25 -1.27 -0.77
C LEU A 110 -23.81 -0.43 0.43
N ALA A 111 -23.28 0.76 0.16
CA ALA A 111 -23.13 1.73 1.23
C ALA A 111 -24.54 2.13 1.71
N LEU A 112 -24.72 2.34 3.01
CA LEU A 112 -26.05 2.69 3.55
C LEU A 112 -26.64 3.93 2.86
N HIS A 113 -25.81 4.92 2.52
CA HIS A 113 -26.26 6.11 1.79
C HIS A 113 -26.63 5.84 0.33
N GLU A 114 -26.21 4.72 -0.27
CA GLU A 114 -26.64 4.27 -1.60
C GLU A 114 -28.00 3.57 -1.52
N LEU A 115 -28.26 2.80 -0.46
CA LEU A 115 -29.58 2.22 -0.15
C LEU A 115 -30.66 3.30 0.06
N ILE A 116 -30.28 4.48 0.53
CA ILE A 116 -31.20 5.58 0.86
C ILE A 116 -31.47 6.49 -0.38
N ARG A 117 -30.71 6.35 -1.48
CA ARG A 117 -30.71 7.32 -2.59
C ARG A 117 -31.73 7.08 -3.69
N GLU A 118 -32.33 5.89 -3.79
CA GLU A 118 -33.39 5.58 -4.77
C GLU A 118 -34.69 5.22 -4.04
N ASP A 119 -35.66 6.15 -4.03
CA ASP A 119 -37.08 6.06 -3.61
C ASP A 119 -37.46 5.41 -2.24
N ASP A 120 -36.52 4.83 -1.51
CA ASP A 120 -36.78 4.05 -0.29
C ASP A 120 -36.63 4.86 1.00
N LYS A 121 -37.29 6.03 1.06
CA LYS A 121 -37.53 6.71 2.36
C LYS A 121 -38.18 5.77 3.38
N ASN A 122 -38.96 4.80 2.89
CA ASN A 122 -39.60 3.75 3.68
C ASN A 122 -38.60 2.77 4.30
N LEU A 123 -37.55 2.37 3.60
CA LEU A 123 -36.55 1.43 4.15
C LEU A 123 -35.75 2.06 5.29
N ALA A 124 -35.34 3.32 5.15
CA ALA A 124 -34.66 4.04 6.23
C ALA A 124 -35.56 4.22 7.45
N ALA A 125 -36.85 4.53 7.22
CA ALA A 125 -37.86 4.64 8.27
C ALA A 125 -38.13 3.28 8.94
N GLU A 126 -38.20 2.19 8.18
CA GLU A 126 -38.45 0.83 8.68
C GLU A 126 -37.26 0.30 9.47
N ILE A 127 -36.01 0.55 9.02
CA ILE A 127 -34.80 0.27 9.80
C ILE A 127 -34.80 1.05 11.12
N LEU A 128 -35.16 2.34 11.09
CA LEU A 128 -35.24 3.18 12.29
C LEU A 128 -36.34 2.67 13.24
N GLN A 129 -37.51 2.32 12.69
CA GLN A 129 -38.66 1.81 13.42
C GLN A 129 -38.35 0.47 14.09
N GLU A 130 -37.80 -0.50 13.35
CA GLU A 130 -37.36 -1.80 13.90
C GLU A 130 -36.23 -1.62 14.92
N SER A 131 -35.29 -0.70 14.69
CA SER A 131 -34.19 -0.40 15.63
C SER A 131 -34.67 0.21 16.96
N ILE A 132 -35.85 0.84 16.98
CA ILE A 132 -36.51 1.40 18.17
C ILE A 132 -37.58 0.45 18.74
N GLY A 133 -37.79 -0.73 18.13
CA GLY A 133 -38.72 -1.75 18.61
C GLY A 133 -40.13 -1.67 18.03
N GLY A 134 -40.29 -1.17 16.81
CA GLY A 134 -41.56 -1.15 16.06
C GLY A 134 -42.41 0.11 16.25
N TYR A 135 -41.99 1.04 17.13
CA TYR A 135 -42.76 2.24 17.43
C TYR A 135 -42.42 3.40 16.49
N ASN A 136 -43.42 3.90 15.77
CA ASN A 136 -43.31 5.14 15.00
C ASN A 136 -43.57 6.34 15.91
N LEU A 137 -42.50 6.89 16.51
CA LEU A 137 -42.60 7.99 17.47
C LEU A 137 -43.14 9.29 16.83
N ASP A 138 -42.87 9.51 15.55
CA ASP A 138 -43.33 10.69 14.82
C ASP A 138 -44.84 10.61 14.54
N GLU A 139 -45.32 9.44 14.11
CA GLU A 139 -46.75 9.20 13.92
C GLU A 139 -47.52 9.20 15.25
N ALA A 140 -46.92 8.67 16.33
CA ALA A 140 -47.49 8.78 17.67
C ALA A 140 -47.58 10.24 18.12
N TYR A 141 -46.56 11.06 17.83
CA TYR A 141 -46.54 12.49 18.16
C TYR A 141 -47.67 13.26 17.44
N GLU A 142 -47.84 13.02 16.14
CA GLU A 142 -48.90 13.63 15.32
C GLU A 142 -50.31 13.14 15.72
N THR A 143 -50.49 11.83 15.92
CA THR A 143 -51.79 11.21 16.23
C THR A 143 -52.29 11.57 17.64
N LEU A 144 -51.37 11.63 18.60
CA LEU A 144 -51.71 11.95 20.00
C LEU A 144 -51.87 13.45 20.23
N ASN A 145 -51.66 14.28 19.19
CA ASN A 145 -51.86 15.73 19.20
C ASN A 145 -51.17 16.40 20.41
N TYR A 146 -50.00 15.88 20.78
CA TYR A 146 -49.21 16.42 21.87
C TYR A 146 -48.78 17.84 21.48
N ARG A 147 -49.40 18.84 22.10
CA ARG A 147 -48.85 20.19 22.07
C ARG A 147 -47.52 20.16 22.81
N ALA A 148 -46.41 20.08 22.08
CA ALA A 148 -45.09 20.41 22.60
C ALA A 148 -44.97 21.93 22.81
N THR A 149 -45.84 22.47 23.66
CA THR A 149 -45.65 23.77 24.29
C THR A 149 -45.49 23.52 25.78
N THR A 150 -44.53 22.67 26.14
CA THR A 150 -43.82 22.90 27.40
C THR A 150 -42.74 23.94 27.11
N PRO A 151 -42.68 25.05 27.87
CA PRO A 151 -41.66 26.08 27.70
C PRO A 151 -40.30 25.55 28.22
N THR A 152 -39.72 24.56 27.54
CA THR A 152 -38.47 23.89 27.95
C THR A 152 -37.22 24.69 27.60
N LEU A 153 -37.30 25.64 26.67
CA LEU A 153 -36.21 26.56 26.30
C LEU A 153 -35.79 27.51 27.45
N GLY A 154 -36.66 27.68 28.45
CA GLY A 154 -36.38 28.48 29.65
C GLY A 154 -35.77 27.69 30.82
N LEU A 155 -35.80 26.35 30.80
CA LEU A 155 -35.25 25.54 31.89
C LEU A 155 -33.73 25.56 31.88
N ASN A 156 -33.16 25.70 33.07
CA ASN A 156 -31.73 25.82 33.28
C ASN A 156 -30.99 24.55 32.83
N GLU A 157 -31.66 23.40 32.96
CA GLU A 157 -31.23 22.07 32.52
C GLU A 157 -31.06 22.01 30.99
N TYR A 158 -31.99 22.58 30.22
CA TYR A 158 -31.91 22.62 28.75
C TYR A 158 -30.73 23.48 28.29
N LYS A 159 -30.55 24.66 28.90
CA LYS A 159 -29.38 25.54 28.61
C LYS A 159 -28.05 24.85 28.93
N LYS A 160 -27.99 24.10 30.04
CA LYS A 160 -26.82 23.28 30.40
C LYS A 160 -26.57 22.17 29.38
N PHE A 161 -27.61 21.48 28.93
CA PHE A 161 -27.51 20.47 27.89
C PHE A 161 -27.01 21.06 26.56
N GLU A 162 -27.60 22.16 26.09
CA GLU A 162 -27.19 22.82 24.85
C GLU A 162 -25.73 23.28 24.90
N ALA A 163 -25.29 23.86 26.03
CA ALA A 163 -23.91 24.26 26.23
C ALA A 163 -22.95 23.06 26.20
N LYS A 164 -23.32 21.93 26.82
CA LYS A 164 -22.52 20.70 26.79
C LYS A 164 -22.48 20.06 25.41
N ARG A 165 -23.60 20.05 24.69
CA ARG A 165 -23.65 19.58 23.30
C ARG A 165 -22.73 20.40 22.41
N LYS A 166 -22.78 21.73 22.48
CA LYS A 166 -21.86 22.61 21.74
C LYS A 166 -20.39 22.36 22.08
N GLN A 167 -20.07 22.02 23.34
CA GLN A 167 -18.72 21.64 23.73
C GLN A 167 -18.28 20.33 23.07
N VAL A 168 -19.15 19.32 23.04
CA VAL A 168 -18.87 18.04 22.37
C VAL A 168 -18.65 18.27 20.88
N ASP A 169 -19.56 18.99 20.22
CA ASP A 169 -19.47 19.29 18.78
C ASP A 169 -18.15 20.02 18.44
N ALA A 170 -17.71 20.96 19.30
CA ALA A 170 -16.45 21.67 19.13
C ALA A 170 -15.22 20.78 19.34
N ILE A 171 -15.27 19.85 20.30
CA ILE A 171 -14.18 18.88 20.55
C ILE A 171 -14.07 17.90 19.39
N GLU A 172 -15.19 17.38 18.88
CA GLU A 172 -15.23 16.47 17.74
C GLU A 172 -14.67 17.15 16.48
N ALA A 173 -15.10 18.40 16.21
CA ALA A 173 -14.55 19.18 15.09
C ALA A 173 -13.03 19.35 15.21
N ARG A 174 -12.52 19.62 16.43
CA ARG A 174 -11.08 19.76 16.68
C ARG A 174 -10.33 18.44 16.53
N GLN A 175 -10.92 17.31 16.92
CA GLN A 175 -10.33 15.99 16.71
C GLN A 175 -10.22 15.64 15.24
N ILE A 176 -11.24 15.95 14.44
CA ILE A 176 -11.21 15.76 12.98
C ILE A 176 -10.10 16.59 12.35
N GLU A 177 -9.94 17.84 12.77
CA GLU A 177 -8.86 18.71 12.24
C GLU A 177 -7.48 18.20 12.64
N LEU A 178 -7.27 17.80 13.91
CA LEU A 178 -6.03 17.18 14.36
C LEU A 178 -5.66 15.92 13.56
N GLN A 179 -6.64 15.06 13.25
CA GLN A 179 -6.41 13.88 12.41
C GLN A 179 -6.00 14.23 10.99
N ARG A 180 -6.53 15.34 10.43
CA ARG A 180 -6.10 15.83 9.11
C ARG A 180 -4.67 16.36 9.15
N GLU A 181 -4.32 17.10 10.20
CA GLU A 181 -2.97 17.62 10.40
C GLU A 181 -1.95 16.47 10.59
N GLU A 182 -2.28 15.46 11.38
CA GLU A 182 -1.44 14.27 11.58
C GLU A 182 -1.19 13.53 10.27
N LYS A 183 -2.25 13.31 9.47
CA LYS A 183 -2.12 12.69 8.14
C LYS A 183 -1.25 13.51 7.20
N LYS A 184 -1.41 14.84 7.22
CA LYS A 184 -0.59 15.75 6.41
C LYS A 184 0.87 15.74 6.83
N LEU A 185 1.14 15.66 8.13
CA LEU A 185 2.50 15.58 8.66
C LEU A 185 3.18 14.27 8.24
N ALA A 186 2.45 13.14 8.29
CA ALA A 186 2.95 11.85 7.82
C ALA A 186 3.35 11.87 6.33
N ASP A 187 2.47 12.38 5.46
CA ASP A 187 2.74 12.54 4.01
C ASP A 187 3.95 13.46 3.77
N LEU A 188 4.07 14.56 4.53
CA LEU A 188 5.21 15.47 4.38
C LEU A 188 6.53 14.82 4.83
N HIS A 189 6.49 13.96 5.85
CA HIS A 189 7.67 13.24 6.33
C HIS A 189 8.13 12.17 5.33
N GLU A 190 7.19 11.45 4.71
CA GLU A 190 7.48 10.48 3.66
C GLU A 190 8.17 11.16 2.46
N ARG A 191 7.59 12.25 1.95
CA ARG A 191 8.18 13.04 0.86
C ARG A 191 9.56 13.59 1.20
N TYR A 192 9.79 13.98 2.45
CA TYR A 192 11.09 14.46 2.90
C TYR A 192 12.16 13.35 2.85
N GLU A 193 11.85 12.15 3.36
CA GLU A 193 12.79 11.03 3.31
C GLU A 193 13.03 10.54 1.87
N GLU A 194 12.01 10.56 0.99
CA GLU A 194 12.18 10.30 -0.45
C GLU A 194 13.13 11.31 -1.11
N ALA A 195 12.91 12.61 -0.89
CA ALA A 195 13.74 13.67 -1.45
C ALA A 195 15.20 13.58 -0.95
N LYS A 196 15.38 13.24 0.32
CA LYS A 196 16.69 13.04 0.94
C LYS A 196 17.40 11.81 0.38
N ALA A 197 16.68 10.71 0.15
CA ALA A 197 17.24 9.53 -0.52
C ALA A 197 17.66 9.87 -1.96
N ALA A 198 16.78 10.51 -2.73
CA ALA A 198 17.07 10.96 -4.10
C ALA A 198 18.31 11.88 -4.16
N SER A 199 18.45 12.80 -3.20
CA SER A 199 19.63 13.67 -3.10
C SER A 199 20.93 12.90 -2.88
N LYS A 200 20.92 11.86 -2.03
CA LYS A 200 22.10 10.98 -1.85
C LYS A 200 22.47 10.23 -3.12
N TYR A 201 21.46 9.75 -3.86
CA TYR A 201 21.70 9.05 -5.11
C TYR A 201 22.23 9.98 -6.21
N LYS A 202 21.86 11.26 -6.21
CA LYS A 202 22.37 12.23 -7.18
C LYS A 202 23.90 12.30 -7.17
N GLU A 203 24.51 12.49 -6.00
CA GLU A 203 25.98 12.56 -5.86
C GLU A 203 26.65 11.25 -6.31
N LEU A 204 26.06 10.10 -5.95
CA LEU A 204 26.55 8.79 -6.39
C LEU A 204 26.50 8.63 -7.92
N TYR A 205 25.41 9.07 -8.56
CA TYR A 205 25.26 8.96 -10.01
C TYR A 205 26.18 9.93 -10.76
N GLU A 206 26.42 11.13 -10.23
CA GLU A 206 27.42 12.06 -10.79
C GLU A 206 28.82 11.42 -10.76
N LEU A 207 29.22 10.84 -9.63
CA LEU A 207 30.49 10.13 -9.52
C LEU A 207 30.59 8.92 -10.46
N LEU A 208 29.50 8.16 -10.61
CA LEU A 208 29.44 7.02 -11.53
C LEU A 208 29.60 7.45 -12.99
N VAL A 209 28.96 8.56 -13.38
CA VAL A 209 29.08 9.12 -14.74
C VAL A 209 30.52 9.54 -15.01
N ASP A 210 31.17 10.18 -14.05
CA ASP A 210 32.57 10.61 -14.20
C ASP A 210 33.53 9.42 -14.25
N PHE A 211 33.29 8.38 -13.44
CA PHE A 211 34.04 7.12 -13.53
C PHE A 211 33.92 6.48 -14.91
N LEU A 212 32.70 6.34 -15.44
CA LEU A 212 32.46 5.72 -16.76
C LEU A 212 33.09 6.53 -17.90
N LYS A 213 33.15 7.86 -17.79
CA LYS A 213 33.87 8.70 -18.75
C LYS A 213 35.37 8.44 -18.70
N ALA A 214 35.95 8.42 -17.49
CA ALA A 214 37.37 8.18 -17.29
C ALA A 214 37.79 6.76 -17.74
N GLU A 215 36.96 5.75 -17.48
CA GLU A 215 37.18 4.37 -17.95
C GLU A 215 37.20 4.30 -19.47
N LYS A 216 36.23 4.94 -20.13
CA LYS A 216 36.18 4.99 -21.59
C LYS A 216 37.40 5.72 -22.17
N GLU A 217 37.80 6.83 -21.56
CA GLU A 217 38.99 7.59 -21.99
C GLU A 217 40.27 6.77 -21.80
N TYR A 218 40.41 6.06 -20.68
CA TYR A 218 41.50 5.11 -20.44
C TYR A 218 41.54 4.01 -21.50
N ASP A 219 40.41 3.38 -21.82
CA ASP A 219 40.36 2.34 -22.85
C ASP A 219 40.76 2.90 -24.22
N THR A 220 40.34 4.12 -24.53
CA THR A 220 40.70 4.79 -25.79
C THR A 220 42.20 5.04 -25.85
N LEU A 221 42.78 5.64 -24.80
CA LEU A 221 44.21 5.89 -24.68
C LEU A 221 45.03 4.59 -24.65
N LYS A 222 44.49 3.52 -24.07
CA LYS A 222 45.14 2.20 -24.03
C LYS A 222 45.18 1.57 -25.42
N ILE A 223 44.10 1.66 -26.19
CA ILE A 223 44.07 1.21 -27.59
C ILE A 223 45.08 2.02 -28.41
N GLU A 224 45.09 3.35 -28.22
CA GLU A 224 46.04 4.24 -28.89
C GLU A 224 47.50 3.89 -28.51
N ALA A 225 47.79 3.74 -27.22
CA ALA A 225 49.08 3.29 -26.70
C ALA A 225 49.52 1.96 -27.32
N SER A 226 48.59 1.01 -27.44
CA SER A 226 48.84 -0.31 -28.04
C SER A 226 49.01 -0.28 -29.56
N SER A 227 48.62 0.82 -30.22
CA SER A 227 48.80 1.01 -31.66
C SER A 227 50.18 1.55 -32.02
N TYR A 228 50.93 2.10 -31.06
CA TYR A 228 52.30 2.52 -31.29
C TYR A 228 53.23 1.30 -31.42
N PRO A 229 54.24 1.36 -32.31
CA PRO A 229 55.24 0.31 -32.44
C PRO A 229 55.99 0.08 -31.13
N ASN A 230 56.35 -1.17 -30.82
CA ASN A 230 57.06 -1.52 -29.60
C ASN A 230 58.39 -0.76 -29.45
N GLU A 231 59.01 -0.36 -30.57
CA GLU A 231 60.24 0.41 -30.61
C GLU A 231 60.10 1.80 -29.96
N MET A 232 58.88 2.37 -29.90
CA MET A 232 58.65 3.64 -29.18
C MET A 232 58.86 3.52 -27.67
N SER A 233 58.81 2.32 -27.09
CA SER A 233 59.15 2.11 -25.67
C SER A 233 60.64 2.29 -25.35
N LEU A 234 61.49 2.31 -26.39
CA LEU A 234 62.93 2.57 -26.27
C LEU A 234 63.25 4.06 -26.29
N LEU A 235 62.27 4.93 -26.59
CA LEU A 235 62.43 6.38 -26.51
C LEU A 235 62.26 6.83 -25.06
N ILE A 236 63.34 7.33 -24.46
CA ILE A 236 63.46 7.79 -23.08
C ILE A 236 63.30 9.32 -23.02
N GLY A 237 63.32 10.01 -24.17
CA GLY A 237 63.13 11.47 -24.27
C GLY A 237 64.44 12.27 -24.12
N ASN A 238 65.59 11.59 -24.12
CA ASN A 238 66.93 12.19 -24.06
C ASN A 238 67.75 11.91 -25.33
N GLU A 239 67.08 11.55 -26.42
CA GLU A 239 67.71 11.11 -27.66
C GLU A 239 68.55 12.21 -28.29
N ASP A 240 68.11 13.48 -28.20
CA ASP A 240 68.87 14.62 -28.72
C ASP A 240 70.22 14.79 -28.00
N ASP A 241 70.25 14.58 -26.69
CA ASP A 241 71.49 14.66 -25.90
C ASP A 241 72.44 13.50 -26.19
N GLU A 242 71.89 12.29 -26.40
CA GLU A 242 72.68 11.12 -26.84
C GLU A 242 73.21 11.29 -28.26
N LEU A 243 72.40 11.82 -29.18
CA LEU A 243 72.78 12.07 -30.57
C LEU A 243 73.93 13.06 -30.62
N ALA A 244 73.80 14.20 -29.91
CA ALA A 244 74.85 15.21 -29.82
C ALA A 244 76.15 14.67 -29.20
N ARG A 245 76.06 13.74 -28.25
CA ARG A 245 77.23 13.04 -27.69
C ARG A 245 77.89 12.11 -28.70
N LEU A 246 77.09 11.33 -29.43
CA LEU A 246 77.60 10.39 -30.44
C LEU A 246 78.26 11.12 -31.60
N GLU A 247 77.66 12.22 -32.09
CA GLU A 247 78.23 13.08 -33.14
C GLU A 247 79.59 13.64 -32.72
N LYS A 248 79.70 14.21 -31.51
CA LYS A 248 81.00 14.66 -30.98
C LYS A 248 82.03 13.53 -30.89
N ARG A 249 81.59 12.31 -30.58
CA ARG A 249 82.46 11.14 -30.48
C ARG A 249 82.95 10.70 -31.86
N ILE A 250 82.08 10.69 -32.85
CA ILE A 250 82.41 10.39 -34.26
C ILE A 250 83.40 11.44 -34.77
N GLU A 251 83.14 12.72 -34.55
CA GLU A 251 84.02 13.80 -35.01
C GLU A 251 85.42 13.69 -34.38
N LYS A 252 85.48 13.42 -33.08
CA LYS A 252 86.74 13.17 -32.37
C LYS A 252 87.50 11.96 -32.95
N SER A 253 86.84 10.81 -33.11
CA SER A 253 87.47 9.60 -33.66
C SER A 253 87.90 9.80 -35.13
N THR A 254 87.15 10.58 -35.91
CA THR A 254 87.52 10.91 -37.29
C THR A 254 88.77 11.79 -37.32
N GLN A 255 88.88 12.76 -36.41
CA GLN A 255 90.06 13.60 -36.26
C GLN A 255 91.29 12.78 -35.83
N GLU A 256 91.11 11.83 -34.91
CA GLU A 256 92.16 10.90 -34.49
C GLU A 256 92.64 10.01 -35.65
N ILE A 257 91.73 9.44 -36.44
CA ILE A 257 92.07 8.67 -37.65
C ILE A 257 92.85 9.54 -38.63
N LYS A 258 92.41 10.78 -38.86
CA LYS A 258 93.07 11.71 -39.79
C LYS A 258 94.49 12.05 -39.34
N THR A 259 94.67 12.21 -38.02
CA THR A 259 95.98 12.46 -37.40
C THR A 259 96.89 11.24 -37.56
N ILE A 260 96.39 10.05 -37.24
CA ILE A 260 97.13 8.77 -37.40
C ILE A 260 97.48 8.53 -38.88
N CYS A 261 96.58 8.77 -39.82
CA CYS A 261 96.85 8.68 -41.25
C CYS A 261 97.94 9.66 -41.69
N SER A 262 97.91 10.91 -41.22
CA SER A 262 98.95 11.90 -41.52
C SER A 262 100.31 11.54 -40.91
N GLU A 263 100.33 10.90 -39.73
CA GLU A 263 101.56 10.40 -39.09
C GLU A 263 102.14 9.20 -39.85
N ILE A 264 101.29 8.33 -40.40
CA ILE A 264 101.70 7.20 -41.25
C ILE A 264 102.26 7.68 -42.60
N GLU A 265 101.63 8.68 -43.23
CA GLU A 265 102.13 9.30 -44.47
C GLU A 265 103.44 10.06 -44.26
N SER A 266 103.69 10.60 -43.06
CA SER A 266 104.97 11.26 -42.71
C SER A 266 106.12 10.31 -42.36
N LYS A 267 105.85 9.00 -42.26
CA LYS A 267 106.81 7.94 -41.90
C LYS A 267 107.19 7.01 -43.05
N ASN A 268 106.63 7.22 -44.24
CA ASN A 268 107.11 6.65 -45.52
C ASN A 268 107.87 7.71 -46.32
#